data_AF-A0A8I6AHS3-F1
#
_entry.id   AF-A0A8I6AHS3-F1
#
_cell.length_a   1.000
_cell.length_b   1.000
_cell.length_c   1.000
_cell.angle_alpha   90.00
_cell.angle_beta   90.00
_cell.angle_gamma   90.00
#
_symmetry.space_group_name_H-M   'P 1'
#
loop_
_entity.id
_entity.type
_entity.pdbx_description
1 polymer ?
#
loop_
_entity_poly.entity_id
_entity_poly.type
_entity_poly.pdbx_seq_one_letter_code
_entity_poly.pdbx_strand_id
1 'polypeptide(L)'
;MVGVKPVGSDPDFQPELSGAGSRLAVVKFTMRGCGPCLRIAPAFSSMSNKYPQAVFLEVDVHQCQGTAATNNISATPTFLFFRNKVRIDQYQGADAVGLEEKIKQHLENDPGSNEDTDIPKGYMDLMPFINKAGCECLNESDEHGFDNCLRKDLSFLESDCDEQLLITVAFNQPVKLYSMKFQGPDNGQGPKYVKIFINLPRSMDFEEAERSEPTQALELTEDDIKEDGIVPLRYVKFQNVNSVTLFVQSNQGEEETTRISYFTFIGTPVQATNMNDFKRLLATVHPLSQVGSPFSSVAFIPYSSCSALQPGRGQVSPWILTGPLILLLFLSYLCRLSRRMFEWVSDILVLRLFLPSLPVSPHAEVQELWKPLGLAPCDPLISALCLVLFFCDGFHFLYGKDLMRSVDVRIRFKM
;
A
#
# COMPACT_ATOMS: atom_id res chain seq x y z
N MET A 1 35.23 -8.17 -19.32
CA MET A 1 33.87 -8.73 -19.49
C MET A 1 33.16 -8.61 -18.16
N VAL A 2 31.98 -8.00 -18.12
CA VAL A 2 31.17 -7.89 -16.90
C VAL A 2 30.41 -9.21 -16.75
N GLY A 3 31.04 -10.15 -16.02
CA GLY A 3 30.48 -11.46 -15.75
C GLY A 3 29.55 -11.47 -14.54
N VAL A 4 28.76 -12.54 -14.41
CA VAL A 4 28.01 -12.81 -13.19
C VAL A 4 28.99 -13.12 -12.07
N LYS A 5 28.94 -12.37 -10.98
CA LYS A 5 29.85 -12.54 -9.84
C LYS A 5 29.22 -13.47 -8.78
N PRO A 6 29.86 -14.61 -8.45
CA PRO A 6 29.38 -15.48 -7.39
C PRO A 6 29.66 -14.87 -6.01
N VAL A 7 28.69 -14.95 -5.11
CA VAL A 7 28.82 -14.62 -3.69
C VAL A 7 29.09 -15.92 -2.93
N GLY A 8 30.28 -16.04 -2.34
CA GLY A 8 30.76 -17.29 -1.74
C GLY A 8 30.23 -17.56 -0.33
N SER A 9 29.86 -16.52 0.42
CA SER A 9 29.42 -16.66 1.81
C SER A 9 28.47 -15.54 2.23
N ASP A 10 27.73 -15.77 3.32
CA ASP A 10 26.82 -14.77 3.92
C ASP A 10 27.46 -13.39 4.19
N PRO A 11 28.67 -13.28 4.80
CA PRO A 11 29.28 -11.98 5.06
C PRO A 11 29.72 -11.23 3.79
N ASP A 12 29.89 -11.93 2.66
CA ASP A 12 30.31 -11.31 1.39
C ASP A 12 29.14 -10.61 0.68
N PHE A 13 27.89 -10.99 0.99
CA PHE A 13 26.72 -10.43 0.30
C PHE A 13 26.60 -8.91 0.43
N GLN A 14 26.77 -8.38 1.64
CA GLN A 14 26.65 -6.94 1.90
C GLN A 14 27.77 -6.10 1.26
N PRO A 15 29.06 -6.50 1.33
CA PRO A 15 30.14 -5.87 0.56
C PRO A 15 29.88 -5.86 -0.94
N GLU A 16 29.43 -6.98 -1.52
CA GLU A 16 29.16 -7.05 -2.96
C GLU A 16 28.01 -6.15 -3.39
N LEU A 17 26.95 -6.13 -2.59
CA LEU A 17 25.82 -5.24 -2.80
C LEU A 17 26.23 -3.77 -2.63
N SER A 18 27.15 -3.48 -1.71
CA SER A 18 27.71 -2.13 -1.50
C SER A 18 28.58 -1.69 -2.66
N GLY A 19 29.36 -2.61 -3.25
CA GLY A 19 30.20 -2.34 -4.43
C GLY A 19 29.39 -2.03 -5.69
N ALA A 20 28.11 -2.41 -5.74
CA ALA A 20 27.21 -1.99 -6.82
C ALA A 20 26.92 -0.48 -6.78
N GLY A 21 26.90 0.14 -5.60
CA GLY A 21 26.62 1.56 -5.42
C GLY A 21 25.18 1.92 -5.82
N SER A 22 25.05 2.92 -6.69
CA SER A 22 23.78 3.38 -7.28
C SER A 22 23.29 2.52 -8.46
N ARG A 23 24.15 1.66 -9.01
CA ARG A 23 23.79 0.80 -10.14
C ARG A 23 22.77 -0.26 -9.71
N LEU A 24 21.93 -0.65 -10.66
CA LEU A 24 21.03 -1.79 -10.49
C LEU A 24 21.85 -3.06 -10.22
N ALA A 25 21.61 -3.72 -9.09
CA ALA A 25 22.17 -5.03 -8.77
C ALA A 25 21.09 -6.11 -8.91
N VAL A 26 21.30 -7.05 -9.82
CA VAL A 26 20.42 -8.19 -10.07
C VAL A 26 21.04 -9.43 -9.44
N VAL A 27 20.43 -9.93 -8.38
CA VAL A 27 20.92 -11.05 -7.57
C VAL A 27 20.11 -12.30 -7.88
N LYS A 28 20.73 -13.30 -8.50
CA LYS A 28 20.13 -14.62 -8.74
C LYS A 28 20.40 -15.55 -7.57
N PHE A 29 19.36 -15.94 -6.86
CA PHE A 29 19.39 -17.03 -5.89
C PHE A 29 19.19 -18.37 -6.61
N THR A 30 20.18 -19.25 -6.47
CA THR A 30 20.26 -20.54 -7.14
C THR A 30 20.52 -21.67 -6.13
N MET A 31 20.36 -22.91 -6.58
CA MET A 31 20.60 -24.11 -5.80
C MET A 31 21.23 -25.19 -6.68
N ARG A 32 22.12 -26.01 -6.11
CA ARG A 32 22.67 -27.18 -6.82
C ARG A 32 21.55 -28.17 -7.17
N GLY A 33 21.61 -28.75 -8.36
CA GLY A 33 20.61 -29.73 -8.84
C GLY A 33 19.27 -29.12 -9.27
N CYS A 34 19.14 -27.79 -9.29
CA CYS A 34 17.94 -27.11 -9.77
C CYS A 34 17.91 -27.05 -11.31
N GLY A 35 17.09 -27.90 -11.93
CA GLY A 35 16.90 -27.92 -13.40
C GLY A 35 16.53 -26.56 -14.01
N PRO A 36 15.53 -25.84 -13.45
CA PRO A 36 15.18 -24.49 -13.92
C PRO A 36 16.33 -23.48 -13.80
N CYS A 37 17.15 -23.57 -12.75
CA CYS A 37 18.29 -22.69 -12.53
C CYS A 37 19.38 -22.90 -13.60
N LEU A 38 19.61 -24.16 -14.00
CA LEU A 38 20.54 -24.50 -15.09
C LEU A 38 20.06 -23.95 -16.44
N ARG A 39 18.75 -23.99 -16.70
CA ARG A 39 18.17 -23.47 -17.95
C ARG A 39 18.35 -21.96 -18.11
N ILE A 40 18.17 -21.19 -17.03
CA ILE A 40 18.26 -19.72 -17.10
C ILE A 40 19.69 -19.19 -16.94
N ALA A 41 20.62 -19.97 -16.40
CA ALA A 41 22.02 -19.58 -16.22
C ALA A 41 22.70 -19.00 -17.48
N PRO A 42 22.63 -19.61 -18.69
CA PRO A 42 23.26 -19.03 -19.89
C PRO A 42 22.61 -17.71 -20.30
N ALA A 43 21.27 -17.61 -20.20
CA ALA A 43 20.56 -16.38 -20.51
C ALA A 43 20.95 -15.26 -19.54
N PHE A 44 21.04 -15.55 -18.23
CA PHE A 44 21.47 -14.60 -17.21
C PHE A 44 22.91 -14.11 -17.43
N SER A 45 23.82 -15.00 -17.82
CA SER A 45 25.19 -14.61 -18.19
C SER A 45 25.24 -13.80 -19.48
N SER A 46 24.37 -14.07 -20.45
CA SER A 46 24.25 -13.24 -21.64
C SER A 46 23.73 -11.83 -21.29
N MET A 47 22.77 -11.74 -20.37
CA MET A 47 22.25 -10.46 -19.89
C MET A 47 23.31 -9.63 -19.15
N SER A 48 24.20 -10.26 -18.37
CA SER A 48 25.28 -9.52 -17.70
C SER A 48 26.24 -8.84 -18.66
N ASN A 49 26.49 -9.47 -19.81
CA ASN A 49 27.30 -8.87 -20.88
C ASN A 49 26.53 -7.82 -21.68
N LYS A 50 25.20 -7.99 -21.84
CA LYS A 50 24.33 -7.07 -22.56
C LYS A 50 24.07 -5.78 -21.78
N TYR A 51 24.03 -5.85 -20.46
CA TYR A 51 23.73 -4.73 -19.56
C TYR A 51 24.90 -4.43 -18.60
N PRO A 52 26.05 -3.93 -19.10
CA PRO A 52 27.24 -3.67 -18.27
C PRO A 52 27.02 -2.58 -17.20
N GLN A 53 25.98 -1.77 -17.34
CA GLN A 53 25.56 -0.76 -16.36
C GLN A 53 24.94 -1.38 -15.11
N ALA A 54 24.48 -2.63 -15.16
CA ALA A 54 23.96 -3.37 -14.01
C ALA A 54 24.99 -4.37 -13.47
N VAL A 55 24.93 -4.62 -12.17
CA VAL A 55 25.76 -5.61 -11.48
C VAL A 55 24.99 -6.91 -11.35
N PHE A 56 25.54 -8.01 -11.84
CA PHE A 56 24.91 -9.33 -11.79
C PHE A 56 25.60 -10.18 -10.74
N LEU A 57 24.86 -10.59 -9.72
CA LEU A 57 25.35 -11.43 -8.64
C LEU A 57 24.65 -12.80 -8.67
N GLU A 58 25.35 -13.83 -8.23
CA GLU A 58 24.81 -15.17 -8.04
C GLU A 58 25.04 -15.64 -6.61
N VAL A 59 23.98 -16.11 -5.94
CA VAL A 59 24.01 -16.55 -4.54
C VAL A 59 23.48 -17.98 -4.47
N ASP A 60 24.28 -18.91 -3.95
CA ASP A 60 23.85 -20.28 -3.67
C ASP A 60 23.14 -20.31 -2.32
N VAL A 61 21.86 -20.70 -2.30
CA VAL A 61 21.03 -20.73 -1.09
C VAL A 61 21.53 -21.71 -0.02
N HIS A 62 22.34 -22.71 -0.38
CA HIS A 62 22.95 -23.63 0.58
C HIS A 62 24.23 -23.06 1.20
N GLN A 63 24.95 -22.19 0.47
CA GLN A 63 26.19 -21.56 0.95
C GLN A 63 25.89 -20.28 1.75
N CYS A 64 24.85 -19.54 1.36
CA CYS A 64 24.43 -18.29 1.98
C CYS A 64 23.03 -18.43 2.61
N GLN A 65 22.91 -19.29 3.62
CA GLN A 65 21.62 -19.63 4.23
C GLN A 65 21.02 -18.45 5.00
N GLY A 66 21.84 -17.68 5.70
CA GLY A 66 21.40 -16.49 6.43
C GLY A 66 20.82 -15.45 5.47
N THR A 67 21.53 -15.18 4.38
CA THR A 67 21.14 -14.24 3.33
C THR A 67 19.86 -14.69 2.64
N ALA A 68 19.74 -15.98 2.30
CA ALA A 68 18.53 -16.53 1.70
C ALA A 68 17.32 -16.41 2.64
N ALA A 69 17.51 -16.68 3.94
CA ALA A 69 16.48 -16.55 4.96
C ALA A 69 16.04 -15.08 5.15
N THR A 70 16.98 -14.15 5.32
CA THR A 70 16.68 -12.71 5.46
C THR A 70 15.95 -12.16 4.24
N ASN A 71 16.25 -12.66 3.05
CA ASN A 71 15.62 -12.24 1.80
C ASN A 71 14.32 -13.01 1.47
N ASN A 72 13.83 -13.89 2.35
CA ASN A 72 12.61 -14.69 2.18
C ASN A 72 12.60 -15.53 0.89
N ILE A 73 13.72 -16.17 0.55
CA ILE A 73 13.82 -17.01 -0.65
C ILE A 73 13.17 -18.37 -0.39
N SER A 74 12.02 -18.60 -1.01
CA SER A 74 11.24 -19.85 -0.87
C SER A 74 11.38 -20.82 -2.05
N ALA A 75 11.86 -20.35 -3.21
CA ALA A 75 12.11 -21.19 -4.36
C ALA A 75 13.28 -20.65 -5.21
N THR A 76 13.85 -21.51 -6.04
CA THR A 76 14.91 -21.16 -6.99
C THR A 76 14.52 -21.56 -8.42
N PRO A 77 14.90 -20.77 -9.45
CA PRO A 77 15.61 -19.50 -9.36
C PRO A 77 14.69 -18.35 -8.92
N THR A 78 15.19 -17.51 -8.02
CA THR A 78 14.57 -16.24 -7.64
C THR A 78 15.59 -15.13 -7.89
N PHE A 79 15.15 -14.05 -8.51
CA PHE A 79 15.96 -12.89 -8.85
C PHE A 79 15.48 -11.72 -8.02
N LEU A 80 16.37 -11.12 -7.26
CA LEU A 80 16.11 -9.91 -6.50
C LEU A 80 16.81 -8.75 -7.17
N PHE A 81 16.11 -7.62 -7.27
CA PHE A 81 16.61 -6.39 -7.84
C PHE A 81 16.90 -5.46 -6.67
N PHE A 82 18.12 -4.94 -6.62
CA PHE A 82 18.55 -4.01 -5.59
C PHE A 82 19.08 -2.73 -6.23
N ARG A 83 18.85 -1.61 -5.55
CA ARG A 83 19.48 -0.33 -5.84
C ARG A 83 19.80 0.35 -4.52
N ASN A 84 21.01 0.87 -4.36
CA ASN A 84 21.47 1.47 -3.09
C ASN A 84 21.24 0.56 -1.87
N LYS A 85 21.50 -0.76 -2.03
CA LYS A 85 21.28 -1.80 -1.02
C LYS A 85 19.82 -2.05 -0.60
N VAL A 86 18.86 -1.37 -1.23
CA VAL A 86 17.44 -1.61 -1.02
C VAL A 86 16.92 -2.53 -2.11
N ARG A 87 16.18 -3.56 -1.72
CA ARG A 87 15.50 -4.46 -2.67
C ARG A 87 14.33 -3.72 -3.30
N ILE A 88 14.40 -3.37 -4.57
CA ILE A 88 13.36 -2.64 -5.30
C ILE A 88 12.34 -3.56 -5.99
N ASP A 89 12.72 -4.81 -6.30
CA ASP A 89 11.81 -5.76 -6.93
C ASP A 89 12.27 -7.22 -6.77
N GLN A 90 11.40 -8.15 -7.15
CA GLN A 90 11.63 -9.59 -7.16
C GLN A 90 10.98 -10.24 -8.39
N TYR A 91 11.67 -11.19 -9.00
CA TYR A 91 11.17 -12.05 -10.07
C TYR A 91 11.46 -13.51 -9.73
N GLN A 92 10.53 -14.41 -10.03
CA GLN A 92 10.66 -15.82 -9.67
C GLN A 92 10.34 -16.67 -10.89
N GLY A 93 11.16 -17.70 -11.13
CA GLY A 93 11.00 -18.60 -12.25
C GLY A 93 12.10 -18.49 -13.29
N ALA A 94 12.14 -19.47 -14.19
CA ALA A 94 13.19 -19.62 -15.21
C ALA A 94 12.72 -19.16 -16.60
N ASP A 95 12.02 -18.03 -16.66
CA ASP A 95 11.67 -17.37 -17.91
C ASP A 95 12.64 -16.20 -18.15
N ALA A 96 13.40 -16.30 -19.24
CA ALA A 96 14.43 -15.33 -19.60
C ALA A 96 13.83 -14.05 -20.18
N VAL A 97 12.69 -14.14 -20.88
CA VAL A 97 12.08 -12.98 -21.55
C VAL A 97 11.51 -12.04 -20.50
N GLY A 98 10.67 -12.57 -19.59
CA GLY A 98 10.12 -11.76 -18.50
C GLY A 98 11.20 -11.22 -17.54
N LEU A 99 12.29 -11.97 -17.32
CA LEU A 99 13.43 -11.45 -16.55
C LEU A 99 14.10 -10.26 -17.26
N GLU A 100 14.33 -10.35 -18.57
CA GLU A 100 14.97 -9.29 -19.34
C GLU A 100 14.09 -8.04 -19.44
N GLU A 101 12.79 -8.20 -19.70
CA GLU A 101 11.83 -7.08 -19.69
C GLU A 101 11.89 -6.32 -18.37
N LYS A 102 11.98 -7.05 -17.27
CA LYS A 102 12.05 -6.47 -15.93
C LYS A 102 13.38 -5.77 -15.67
N ILE A 103 14.49 -6.34 -16.14
CA ILE A 103 15.80 -5.66 -16.11
C ILE A 103 15.70 -4.34 -16.90
N LYS A 104 15.16 -4.36 -18.11
CA LYS A 104 14.97 -3.13 -18.92
C LYS A 104 14.09 -2.13 -18.20
N GLN A 105 12.97 -2.56 -17.64
CA GLN A 105 12.08 -1.69 -16.87
C GLN A 105 12.82 -0.98 -15.73
N HIS A 106 13.66 -1.68 -14.96
CA HIS A 106 14.41 -1.07 -13.85
C HIS A 106 15.64 -0.27 -14.29
N LEU A 107 16.10 -0.47 -15.52
CA LEU A 107 17.14 0.34 -16.16
C LEU A 107 16.58 1.61 -16.82
N GLU A 108 15.36 1.56 -17.37
CA GLU A 108 14.67 2.71 -17.97
C GLU A 108 14.02 3.59 -16.90
N ASN A 109 13.43 2.97 -15.85
CA ASN A 109 13.01 3.66 -14.63
C ASN A 109 14.19 3.85 -13.66
N ASP A 110 15.41 3.94 -14.18
CA ASP A 110 16.54 4.40 -13.38
C ASP A 110 16.38 5.90 -13.16
N PRO A 111 16.09 6.37 -11.93
CA PRO A 111 16.22 7.80 -11.65
C PRO A 111 17.69 8.26 -11.80
N GLY A 112 18.64 7.33 -11.94
CA GLY A 112 20.08 7.55 -12.02
C GLY A 112 20.76 7.13 -13.34
N SER A 113 20.05 7.07 -14.48
CA SER A 113 20.74 7.02 -15.79
C SER A 113 21.14 8.40 -16.33
N ASN A 114 20.63 9.48 -15.71
CA ASN A 114 21.46 10.67 -15.57
C ASN A 114 22.38 10.37 -14.40
N GLU A 115 23.67 10.54 -14.57
CA GLU A 115 24.57 10.63 -13.42
C GLU A 115 23.99 11.72 -12.48
N ASP A 116 23.18 11.36 -11.50
CA ASP A 116 22.82 12.26 -10.39
C ASP A 116 24.09 12.26 -9.51
N THR A 117 25.16 12.88 -10.05
CA THR A 117 26.43 13.19 -9.36
C THR A 117 26.20 13.94 -8.06
N ASP A 118 25.00 14.48 -7.92
CA ASP A 118 24.58 15.38 -6.87
C ASP A 118 24.17 14.62 -5.61
N ILE A 119 23.64 13.39 -5.71
CA ILE A 119 23.20 12.64 -4.53
C ILE A 119 24.42 12.03 -3.82
N PRO A 120 24.72 12.39 -2.55
CA PRO A 120 25.89 11.86 -1.87
C PRO A 120 25.80 10.34 -1.68
N LYS A 121 26.95 9.66 -1.81
CA LYS A 121 27.04 8.20 -1.69
C LYS A 121 26.45 7.70 -0.38
N GLY A 122 25.44 6.84 -0.46
CA GLY A 122 24.76 6.23 0.68
C GLY A 122 23.34 6.75 0.92
N TYR A 123 22.92 7.80 0.22
CA TYR A 123 21.54 8.26 0.18
C TYR A 123 20.88 7.92 -1.15
N MET A 124 19.55 7.98 -1.19
CA MET A 124 18.76 7.76 -2.39
C MET A 124 17.60 8.73 -2.47
N ASP A 125 17.08 8.91 -3.68
CA ASP A 125 15.79 9.54 -3.92
C ASP A 125 14.68 8.72 -3.24
N LEU A 126 13.87 9.38 -2.42
CA LEU A 126 12.79 8.77 -1.65
C LEU A 126 11.44 8.76 -2.37
N MET A 127 11.37 9.25 -3.60
CA MET A 127 10.19 9.21 -4.46
C MET A 127 9.50 7.82 -4.49
N PRO A 128 10.21 6.67 -4.56
CA PRO A 128 9.57 5.35 -4.52
C PRO A 128 8.85 5.02 -3.20
N PHE A 129 9.18 5.71 -2.11
CA PHE A 129 8.57 5.51 -0.80
C PHE A 129 7.40 6.45 -0.52
N ILE A 130 7.17 7.44 -1.39
CA ILE A 130 6.05 8.37 -1.25
C ILE A 130 4.72 7.66 -1.52
N ASN A 131 3.79 7.79 -0.59
CA ASN A 131 2.41 7.35 -0.72
C ASN A 131 1.59 8.48 -1.36
N LYS A 132 1.48 8.48 -2.69
CA LYS A 132 0.72 9.51 -3.42
C LYS A 132 -0.73 9.65 -2.96
N ALA A 133 -1.39 8.53 -2.63
CA ALA A 133 -2.78 8.54 -2.17
C ALA A 133 -2.96 9.18 -0.77
N GLY A 134 -1.88 9.29 0.00
CA GLY A 134 -1.86 9.98 1.29
C GLY A 134 -1.19 11.36 1.23
N CYS A 135 -0.85 11.85 0.04
CA CYS A 135 -0.37 13.22 -0.13
C CYS A 135 -1.56 14.18 -0.29
N GLU A 136 -1.37 15.40 0.14
CA GLU A 136 -2.36 16.47 0.08
C GLU A 136 -1.62 17.77 -0.25
N CYS A 137 -2.17 18.60 -1.13
CA CYS A 137 -1.64 19.92 -1.42
C CYS A 137 -2.78 20.94 -1.30
N LEU A 138 -2.58 21.97 -0.48
CA LEU A 138 -3.51 23.09 -0.38
C LEU A 138 -3.00 24.27 -1.21
N ASN A 139 -3.96 25.00 -1.79
CA ASN A 139 -3.73 26.10 -2.73
C ASN A 139 -3.00 25.69 -4.02
N GLU A 140 -3.17 24.43 -4.46
CA GLU A 140 -2.72 24.02 -5.79
C GLU A 140 -3.68 24.49 -6.88
N SER A 141 -3.14 24.86 -8.04
CA SER A 141 -3.92 25.20 -9.23
C SER A 141 -4.66 23.98 -9.80
N ASP A 142 -5.88 24.19 -10.28
CA ASP A 142 -6.68 23.17 -10.98
C ASP A 142 -5.97 22.61 -12.23
N GLU A 143 -5.12 23.40 -12.90
CA GLU A 143 -4.38 22.97 -14.10
C GLU A 143 -3.01 22.37 -13.76
N HIS A 144 -2.42 22.80 -12.65
CA HIS A 144 -1.02 22.54 -12.28
C HIS A 144 -0.91 22.00 -10.85
N GLY A 145 -1.48 20.82 -10.61
CA GLY A 145 -1.49 20.16 -9.31
C GLY A 145 -0.17 19.50 -8.87
N PHE A 146 -0.12 19.06 -7.61
CA PHE A 146 1.07 18.56 -6.92
C PHE A 146 1.72 17.35 -7.59
N ASP A 147 0.94 16.48 -8.23
CA ASP A 147 1.47 15.29 -8.92
C ASP A 147 2.45 15.63 -10.07
N ASN A 148 2.38 16.86 -10.58
CA ASN A 148 3.24 17.34 -11.66
C ASN A 148 4.68 17.56 -11.16
N CYS A 149 4.85 18.20 -10.00
CA CYS A 149 6.19 18.48 -9.47
C CYS A 149 6.92 17.24 -8.92
N LEU A 150 6.26 16.08 -8.89
CA LEU A 150 6.88 14.81 -8.52
C LEU A 150 7.60 14.12 -9.70
N ARG A 151 7.53 14.68 -10.90
CA ARG A 151 8.13 14.13 -12.13
C ARG A 151 9.21 15.09 -12.64
N LYS A 152 10.32 14.55 -13.15
CA LYS A 152 11.33 15.34 -13.87
C LYS A 152 10.90 15.50 -15.34
N ASP A 153 9.78 16.19 -15.58
CA ASP A 153 9.33 16.55 -16.92
C ASP A 153 9.03 18.05 -17.01
N LEU A 154 8.34 18.51 -18.06
CA LEU A 154 7.99 19.92 -18.25
C LEU A 154 6.77 20.37 -17.44
N SER A 155 6.12 19.45 -16.71
CA SER A 155 4.99 19.79 -15.85
C SER A 155 5.49 20.42 -14.55
N PHE A 156 4.65 21.25 -13.94
CA PHE A 156 4.98 21.95 -12.71
C PHE A 156 3.74 22.03 -11.81
N LEU A 157 3.99 22.26 -10.53
CA LEU A 157 3.01 22.70 -9.54
C LEU A 157 3.00 24.23 -9.54
N GLU A 158 1.81 24.82 -9.53
CA GLU A 158 1.61 26.26 -9.35
C GLU A 158 0.57 26.52 -8.27
N SER A 159 0.76 27.59 -7.50
CA SER A 159 -0.23 28.05 -6.53
C SER A 159 -1.38 28.82 -7.18
N ASP A 160 -2.58 28.70 -6.64
CA ASP A 160 -3.80 29.24 -7.28
C ASP A 160 -4.11 30.68 -6.87
N CYS A 161 -4.19 30.97 -5.57
CA CYS A 161 -4.66 32.26 -5.06
C CYS A 161 -3.55 33.27 -4.74
N ASP A 162 -2.46 32.78 -4.17
CA ASP A 162 -1.32 33.56 -3.67
C ASP A 162 -0.06 32.69 -3.70
N GLU A 163 1.08 33.20 -3.24
CA GLU A 163 2.36 32.49 -3.28
C GLU A 163 2.47 31.34 -2.27
N GLN A 164 1.50 31.18 -1.36
CA GLN A 164 1.57 30.18 -0.31
C GLN A 164 1.16 28.80 -0.82
N LEU A 165 1.92 27.77 -0.45
CA LEU A 165 1.57 26.37 -0.72
C LEU A 165 1.73 25.55 0.53
N LEU A 166 0.82 24.60 0.76
CA LEU A 166 0.93 23.65 1.85
C LEU A 166 0.92 22.23 1.30
N ILE A 167 2.09 21.61 1.26
CA ILE A 167 2.33 20.31 0.64
C ILE A 167 2.57 19.28 1.74
N THR A 168 1.66 18.32 1.90
CA THR A 168 1.79 17.19 2.81
C THR A 168 2.16 15.93 2.03
N VAL A 169 3.30 15.34 2.38
CA VAL A 169 3.81 14.09 1.80
C VAL A 169 3.79 12.99 2.84
N ALA A 170 3.05 11.92 2.55
CA ALA A 170 3.06 10.70 3.34
C ALA A 170 4.05 9.68 2.75
N PHE A 171 4.73 8.93 3.61
CA PHE A 171 5.57 7.80 3.21
C PHE A 171 4.90 6.48 3.54
N ASN A 172 5.09 5.47 2.68
CA ASN A 172 4.60 4.10 2.89
C ASN A 172 5.28 3.39 4.07
N GLN A 173 6.39 3.94 4.55
CA GLN A 173 7.18 3.42 5.65
C GLN A 173 8.02 4.54 6.24
N PRO A 174 8.52 4.40 7.48
CA PRO A 174 9.35 5.43 8.07
C PRO A 174 10.69 5.59 7.35
N VAL A 175 11.06 6.84 7.10
CA VAL A 175 12.30 7.22 6.41
C VAL A 175 13.14 8.19 7.25
N LYS A 176 14.41 8.31 6.88
CA LYS A 176 15.37 9.31 7.36
C LYS A 176 15.59 10.33 6.27
N LEU A 177 15.30 11.59 6.52
CA LEU A 177 15.53 12.67 5.56
C LEU A 177 16.90 13.30 5.81
N TYR A 178 17.71 13.41 4.76
CA TYR A 178 19.04 14.01 4.82
C TYR A 178 19.08 15.36 4.11
N SER A 179 18.49 15.41 2.93
CA SER A 179 18.36 16.63 2.14
C SER A 179 17.07 16.55 1.31
N MET A 180 16.76 17.63 0.61
CA MET A 180 15.67 17.68 -0.35
C MET A 180 16.12 18.47 -1.57
N LYS A 181 15.47 18.22 -2.71
CA LYS A 181 15.60 19.07 -3.89
C LYS A 181 14.28 19.79 -4.08
N PHE A 182 14.35 21.11 -4.25
CA PHE A 182 13.30 21.94 -4.81
C PHE A 182 13.85 22.51 -6.10
N GLN A 183 13.11 22.44 -7.19
CA GLN A 183 13.45 23.11 -8.43
C GLN A 183 12.34 24.07 -8.78
N GLY A 184 12.69 25.31 -9.10
CA GLY A 184 11.77 26.35 -9.52
C GLY A 184 12.23 26.98 -10.83
N PRO A 185 11.37 27.77 -11.48
CA PRO A 185 11.76 28.56 -12.65
C PRO A 185 12.71 29.71 -12.27
N ASP A 186 13.57 30.10 -13.21
CA ASP A 186 14.52 31.24 -13.07
C ASP A 186 13.85 32.63 -13.14
N ASN A 187 12.52 32.69 -13.13
CA ASN A 187 11.75 33.93 -13.25
C ASN A 187 11.32 34.52 -11.89
N GLY A 188 11.85 34.01 -10.78
CA GLY A 188 11.54 34.49 -9.43
C GLY A 188 10.36 33.78 -8.76
N GLN A 189 9.57 32.96 -9.47
CA GLN A 189 8.43 32.23 -8.89
C GLN A 189 8.85 31.00 -8.05
N GLY A 190 10.15 30.68 -7.97
CA GLY A 190 10.62 29.56 -7.14
C GLY A 190 10.44 29.82 -5.63
N PRO A 191 10.33 28.78 -4.80
CA PRO A 191 10.14 28.93 -3.35
C PRO A 191 11.36 29.56 -2.66
N LYS A 192 11.14 30.38 -1.62
CA LYS A 192 12.18 31.03 -0.81
C LYS A 192 12.10 30.62 0.65
N TYR A 193 11.07 31.07 1.38
CA TYR A 193 10.91 30.69 2.78
C TYR A 193 10.03 29.46 2.90
N VAL A 194 10.59 28.37 3.42
CA VAL A 194 9.88 27.10 3.58
C VAL A 194 9.98 26.61 5.02
N LYS A 195 8.83 26.32 5.63
CA LYS A 195 8.73 25.68 6.95
C LYS A 195 8.44 24.19 6.80
N ILE A 196 9.16 23.37 7.54
CA ILE A 196 9.06 21.91 7.51
C ILE A 196 8.53 21.40 8.83
N PHE A 197 7.46 20.61 8.77
CA PHE A 197 6.85 19.90 9.89
C PHE A 197 6.86 18.41 9.60
N ILE A 198 6.95 17.56 10.63
CA ILE A 198 6.91 16.11 10.46
C ILE A 198 5.96 15.45 11.43
N ASN A 199 5.40 14.31 11.02
CA ASN A 199 4.59 13.41 11.84
C ASN A 199 3.45 14.13 12.56
N LEU A 200 2.80 15.07 11.86
CA LEU A 200 1.66 15.79 12.38
C LEU A 200 0.47 14.82 12.58
N PRO A 201 -0.29 14.94 13.69
CA PRO A 201 -1.39 14.02 14.01
C PRO A 201 -2.64 14.25 13.15
N ARG A 202 -2.71 15.40 12.48
CA ARG A 202 -3.80 15.83 11.60
C ARG A 202 -3.23 16.71 10.48
N SER A 203 -4.01 16.92 9.42
CA SER A 203 -3.66 17.91 8.40
C SER A 203 -3.53 19.29 9.02
N MET A 204 -2.56 20.05 8.50
CA MET A 204 -2.23 21.40 8.92
C MET A 204 -2.83 22.38 7.93
N ASP A 205 -3.36 23.48 8.42
CA ASP A 205 -3.85 24.60 7.62
C ASP A 205 -2.84 25.76 7.63
N PHE A 206 -3.11 26.79 6.83
CA PHE A 206 -2.25 27.97 6.69
C PHE A 206 -2.10 28.74 8.02
N GLU A 207 -3.18 28.92 8.78
CA GLU A 207 -3.13 29.64 10.07
C GLU A 207 -2.24 28.92 11.10
N GLU A 208 -2.34 27.59 11.18
CA GLU A 208 -1.51 26.77 12.05
C GLU A 208 -0.06 26.74 11.59
N ALA A 209 0.20 26.66 10.28
CA ALA A 209 1.55 26.68 9.71
C ALA A 209 2.28 28.01 9.95
N GLU A 210 1.56 29.13 9.96
CA GLU A 210 2.12 30.44 10.27
C GLU A 210 2.55 30.57 11.73
N ARG A 211 1.72 30.10 12.66
CA ARG A 211 1.92 30.30 14.10
C ARG A 211 2.78 29.23 14.77
N SER A 212 2.81 28.03 14.20
CA SER A 212 3.52 26.89 14.79
C SER A 212 5.03 26.95 14.54
N GLU A 213 5.81 26.44 15.50
CA GLU A 213 7.25 26.30 15.33
C GLU A 213 7.55 25.08 14.42
N PRO A 214 8.26 25.26 13.29
CA PRO A 214 8.59 24.15 12.42
C PRO A 214 9.69 23.28 13.00
N THR A 215 9.72 22.02 12.57
CA THR A 215 10.87 21.13 12.84
C THR A 215 12.15 21.75 12.26
N GLN A 216 12.06 22.33 11.07
CA GLN A 216 13.11 23.16 10.48
C GLN A 216 12.49 24.24 9.59
N ALA A 217 12.98 25.48 9.71
CA ALA A 217 12.72 26.53 8.73
C ALA A 217 13.93 26.68 7.82
N LEU A 218 13.68 26.99 6.55
CA LEU A 218 14.69 27.15 5.51
C LEU A 218 14.42 28.46 4.76
N GLU A 219 15.50 29.15 4.44
CA GLU A 219 15.52 30.24 3.48
C GLU A 219 16.35 29.75 2.29
N LEU A 220 15.66 29.41 1.20
CA LEU A 220 16.25 28.90 -0.03
C LEU A 220 16.82 30.07 -0.83
N THR A 221 17.99 29.88 -1.42
CA THR A 221 18.60 30.81 -2.36
C THR A 221 18.24 30.45 -3.79
N GLU A 222 18.53 31.34 -4.75
CA GLU A 222 18.38 31.04 -6.17
C GLU A 222 19.23 29.85 -6.63
N ASP A 223 20.39 29.61 -6.00
CA ASP A 223 21.24 28.46 -6.31
C ASP A 223 20.65 27.15 -5.77
N ASP A 224 19.91 27.20 -4.65
CA ASP A 224 19.27 26.03 -4.05
C ASP A 224 18.11 25.48 -4.89
N ILE A 225 17.49 26.34 -5.71
CA ILE A 225 16.32 26.00 -6.54
C ILE A 225 16.65 25.66 -8.01
N LYS A 226 17.94 25.60 -8.35
CA LYS A 226 18.42 25.16 -9.67
C LYS A 226 18.40 23.64 -9.79
N GLU A 227 18.67 23.14 -10.99
CA GLU A 227 18.62 21.70 -11.30
C GLU A 227 19.52 20.84 -10.39
N ASP A 228 20.72 21.33 -10.10
CA ASP A 228 21.74 20.72 -9.23
C ASP A 228 21.61 21.11 -7.75
N GLY A 229 20.70 22.04 -7.43
CA GLY A 229 20.46 22.53 -6.08
C GLY A 229 20.08 21.41 -5.11
N ILE A 230 20.78 21.34 -3.97
CA ILE A 230 20.48 20.41 -2.89
C ILE A 230 20.37 21.18 -1.59
N VAL A 231 19.21 21.07 -0.97
CA VAL A 231 18.90 21.73 0.29
C VAL A 231 19.17 20.79 1.45
N PRO A 232 20.23 21.03 2.26
CA PRO A 232 20.58 20.15 3.37
C PRO A 232 19.55 20.28 4.50
N LEU A 233 19.08 19.14 5.00
CA LEU A 233 18.24 19.07 6.19
C LEU A 233 19.07 18.70 7.42
N ARG A 234 18.60 19.11 8.59
CA ARG A 234 19.22 18.73 9.86
C ARG A 234 18.83 17.29 10.19
N TYR A 235 19.52 16.33 9.58
CA TYR A 235 19.19 14.90 9.63
C TYR A 235 18.88 14.35 11.04
N VAL A 236 19.51 14.90 12.09
CA VAL A 236 19.24 14.51 13.50
C VAL A 236 17.79 14.74 13.93
N LYS A 237 17.07 15.68 13.31
CA LYS A 237 15.65 15.93 13.54
C LYS A 237 14.74 15.01 12.71
N PHE A 238 15.26 14.44 11.63
CA PHE A 238 14.50 13.67 10.64
C PHE A 238 14.93 12.20 10.61
N GLN A 239 15.00 11.55 11.77
CA GLN A 239 15.43 10.15 11.89
C GLN A 239 14.31 9.11 11.73
N ASN A 240 13.05 9.53 11.85
CA ASN A 240 11.90 8.65 11.81
C ASN A 240 10.68 9.44 11.31
N VAL A 241 10.59 9.60 10.00
CA VAL A 241 9.58 10.42 9.33
C VAL A 241 8.59 9.51 8.61
N ASN A 242 7.32 9.59 9.01
CA ASN A 242 6.20 8.92 8.37
C ASN A 242 5.42 9.88 7.45
N SER A 243 5.34 11.15 7.85
CA SER A 243 4.76 12.22 7.05
C SER A 243 5.56 13.51 7.23
N VAL A 244 5.59 14.33 6.20
CA VAL A 244 6.24 15.65 6.20
C VAL A 244 5.29 16.66 5.55
N THR A 245 5.13 17.80 6.18
CA THR A 245 4.34 18.92 5.67
C THR A 245 5.27 20.10 5.43
N LEU A 246 5.28 20.60 4.20
CA LEU A 246 6.03 21.75 3.75
C LEU A 246 5.06 22.91 3.59
N PHE A 247 5.31 24.00 4.31
CA PHE A 247 4.61 25.24 4.11
C PHE A 247 5.55 26.21 3.41
N VAL A 248 5.28 26.46 2.12
CA VAL A 248 5.96 27.49 1.34
C VAL A 248 5.28 28.81 1.68
N GLN A 249 6.03 29.71 2.30
CA GLN A 249 5.51 30.98 2.80
C GLN A 249 5.73 32.12 1.81
N SER A 250 6.79 32.05 1.00
CA SER A 250 7.10 33.07 -0.01
C SER A 250 7.94 32.49 -1.15
N ASN A 251 8.02 33.22 -2.26
CA ASN A 251 8.89 32.94 -3.40
C ASN A 251 10.11 33.87 -3.46
N GLN A 252 10.99 33.67 -4.45
CA GLN A 252 12.25 34.41 -4.60
C GLN A 252 12.05 35.86 -5.03
N GLY A 253 11.12 36.09 -5.96
CA GLY A 253 10.89 37.36 -6.63
C GLY A 253 9.78 38.24 -6.06
N GLU A 254 9.13 37.82 -4.96
CA GLU A 254 7.90 38.44 -4.46
C GLU A 254 6.77 38.43 -5.52
N GLU A 255 6.74 37.35 -6.32
CA GLU A 255 5.73 37.12 -7.36
C GLU A 255 4.39 36.73 -6.73
N GLU A 256 3.29 36.89 -7.49
CA GLU A 256 1.94 36.57 -6.99
C GLU A 256 1.72 35.08 -6.76
N THR A 257 2.44 34.22 -7.48
CA THR A 257 2.32 32.76 -7.37
C THR A 257 3.68 32.10 -7.24
N THR A 258 3.69 30.93 -6.59
CA THR A 258 4.87 30.07 -6.48
C THR A 258 4.76 28.91 -7.46
N ARG A 259 5.86 28.62 -8.16
CA ARG A 259 5.98 27.47 -9.06
C ARG A 259 7.07 26.53 -8.61
N ILE A 260 6.77 25.23 -8.64
CA ILE A 260 7.70 24.15 -8.33
C ILE A 260 7.70 23.17 -9.50
N SER A 261 8.82 23.10 -10.21
CA SER A 261 9.00 22.21 -11.35
C SER A 261 9.34 20.79 -10.91
N TYR A 262 10.18 20.64 -9.88
CA TYR A 262 10.53 19.34 -9.34
C TYR A 262 10.73 19.39 -7.84
N PHE A 263 10.31 18.33 -7.17
CA PHE A 263 10.44 18.17 -5.74
C PHE A 263 10.68 16.71 -5.36
N THR A 264 11.70 16.46 -4.56
CA THR A 264 11.94 15.16 -3.94
C THR A 264 12.70 15.27 -2.62
N PHE A 265 12.60 14.22 -1.81
CA PHE A 265 13.45 14.03 -0.64
C PHE A 265 14.59 13.06 -0.93
N ILE A 266 15.75 13.34 -0.36
CA ILE A 266 16.93 12.49 -0.40
C ILE A 266 17.19 11.95 1.00
N GLY A 267 17.36 10.64 1.10
CA GLY A 267 17.53 9.99 2.40
C GLY A 267 17.66 8.49 2.33
N THR A 268 17.23 7.80 3.38
CA THR A 268 17.23 6.33 3.47
C THR A 268 16.03 5.84 4.27
N PRO A 269 15.51 4.63 4.00
CA PRO A 269 14.48 4.03 4.87
C PRO A 269 15.05 3.68 6.26
N VAL A 270 14.23 3.75 7.31
CA VAL A 270 14.66 3.42 8.68
C VAL A 270 15.01 1.94 8.83
N GLN A 271 14.30 1.06 8.12
CA GLN A 271 14.53 -0.38 8.08
C GLN A 271 14.76 -0.82 6.62
N ALA A 272 15.55 -1.86 6.43
CA ALA A 272 15.67 -2.52 5.13
C ALA A 272 14.34 -3.22 4.81
N THR A 273 13.52 -2.63 3.94
CA THR A 273 12.17 -3.12 3.64
C THR A 273 12.19 -4.44 2.91
N ASN A 274 11.35 -5.38 3.37
CA ASN A 274 10.96 -6.56 2.62
C ASN A 274 9.77 -6.20 1.71
N MET A 275 10.01 -5.73 0.48
CA MET A 275 8.98 -5.26 -0.47
C MET A 275 7.99 -6.33 -1.03
N ASN A 276 7.72 -7.43 -0.31
CA ASN A 276 6.63 -8.35 -0.70
C ASN A 276 5.24 -7.72 -0.54
N ASP A 277 5.11 -6.66 0.27
CA ASP A 277 3.83 -6.03 0.58
C ASP A 277 3.33 -5.07 -0.52
N PHE A 278 4.22 -4.55 -1.37
CA PHE A 278 3.85 -3.60 -2.43
C PHE A 278 3.14 -4.24 -3.64
N LYS A 279 3.31 -5.56 -3.88
CA LYS A 279 2.67 -6.24 -5.02
C LYS A 279 1.16 -6.47 -4.83
N ARG A 280 0.60 -6.26 -3.64
CA ARG A 280 -0.82 -6.54 -3.38
C ARG A 280 -1.78 -5.41 -3.73
N LEU A 281 -1.31 -4.19 -4.04
CA LEU A 281 -2.18 -3.02 -4.26
C LEU A 281 -2.28 -2.54 -5.72
N LEU A 282 -1.59 -3.19 -6.68
CA LEU A 282 -1.64 -2.81 -8.10
C LEU A 282 -2.18 -3.89 -9.04
N ALA A 283 -2.79 -4.96 -8.51
CA ALA A 283 -3.36 -6.00 -9.35
C ALA A 283 -4.69 -6.53 -8.79
N THR A 284 -5.77 -5.74 -8.89
CA THR A 284 -7.10 -6.31 -9.16
C THR A 284 -8.02 -5.29 -9.84
N VAL A 285 -7.87 -5.09 -11.14
CA VAL A 285 -9.04 -4.90 -12.01
C VAL A 285 -8.92 -5.95 -13.10
N HIS A 286 -9.52 -7.12 -12.87
CA HIS A 286 -9.83 -8.03 -13.96
C HIS A 286 -11.23 -7.70 -14.48
N PRO A 287 -11.42 -7.40 -15.77
CA PRO A 287 -12.73 -7.48 -16.38
C PRO A 287 -13.21 -8.93 -16.28
N LEU A 288 -14.45 -9.11 -15.85
CA LEU A 288 -15.14 -10.40 -15.81
C LEU A 288 -15.29 -10.93 -17.25
N SER A 289 -14.31 -11.71 -17.72
CA SER A 289 -14.49 -12.65 -18.82
C SER A 289 -14.51 -14.08 -18.28
N GLN A 290 -15.61 -14.74 -18.59
CA GLN A 290 -16.10 -16.01 -18.09
C GLN A 290 -15.09 -17.17 -18.11
N VAL A 291 -14.97 -17.88 -16.98
CA VAL A 291 -14.51 -19.28 -16.96
C VAL A 291 -15.75 -20.15 -16.86
N GLY A 292 -16.02 -20.88 -17.94
CA GLY A 292 -17.05 -21.90 -17.98
C GLY A 292 -16.72 -23.06 -17.04
N SER A 293 -17.74 -23.51 -16.31
CA SER A 293 -17.76 -24.83 -15.68
C SER A 293 -18.51 -25.82 -16.60
N PRO A 294 -18.19 -27.13 -16.52
CA PRO A 294 -18.72 -28.12 -17.43
C PRO A 294 -20.00 -28.72 -16.83
N PHE A 295 -21.16 -28.45 -17.42
CA PHE A 295 -22.32 -29.32 -17.22
C PHE A 295 -23.12 -29.44 -18.51
N SER A 296 -23.30 -30.70 -18.88
CA SER A 296 -23.98 -31.23 -20.04
C SER A 296 -25.43 -30.76 -20.20
N SER A 297 -25.83 -30.66 -21.47
CA SER A 297 -27.15 -31.00 -22.00
C SER A 297 -28.34 -30.14 -21.58
N VAL A 298 -28.70 -29.15 -22.40
CA VAL A 298 -30.05 -29.03 -22.99
C VAL A 298 -29.93 -28.31 -24.33
N ALA A 299 -30.48 -28.92 -25.39
CA ALA A 299 -30.55 -28.38 -26.73
C ALA A 299 -31.46 -27.14 -26.79
N PHE A 300 -31.02 -26.08 -27.48
CA PHE A 300 -31.87 -24.96 -27.88
C PHE A 300 -31.88 -24.88 -29.41
N ILE A 301 -33.07 -25.07 -29.98
CA ILE A 301 -33.42 -24.89 -31.39
C ILE A 301 -33.65 -23.38 -31.61
N PRO A 302 -33.16 -22.75 -32.70
CA PRO A 302 -33.44 -21.35 -32.96
C PRO A 302 -34.85 -21.17 -33.53
N TYR A 303 -35.60 -20.22 -32.99
CA TYR A 303 -36.89 -19.79 -33.56
C TYR A 303 -36.65 -18.69 -34.59
N SER A 304 -37.02 -18.97 -35.84
CA SER A 304 -37.33 -17.97 -36.85
C SER A 304 -38.82 -17.60 -36.78
N SER A 305 -39.11 -16.30 -36.93
CA SER A 305 -40.25 -15.66 -37.62
C SER A 305 -41.69 -16.13 -37.36
N CYS A 306 -42.53 -15.21 -36.85
CA CYS A 306 -43.91 -14.83 -37.30
C CYS A 306 -44.68 -14.21 -36.11
N SER A 307 -45.04 -12.91 -36.14
CA SER A 307 -46.27 -12.32 -36.72
C SER A 307 -47.52 -12.44 -35.83
N ALA A 308 -47.83 -11.30 -35.18
CA ALA A 308 -49.13 -10.67 -34.93
C ALA A 308 -50.39 -11.52 -34.61
N LEU A 309 -51.00 -11.27 -33.44
CA LEU A 309 -52.46 -11.07 -33.27
C LEU A 309 -52.81 -10.51 -31.87
N GLN A 310 -53.62 -9.45 -31.83
CA GLN A 310 -54.26 -8.86 -30.63
C GLN A 310 -55.64 -9.53 -30.35
N PRO A 311 -56.56 -8.99 -29.51
CA PRO A 311 -56.64 -9.10 -28.04
C PRO A 311 -58.01 -9.65 -27.55
N GLY A 312 -58.16 -10.06 -26.28
CA GLY A 312 -59.51 -10.28 -25.73
C GLY A 312 -59.66 -10.96 -24.36
N ARG A 313 -60.07 -10.15 -23.36
CA ARG A 313 -60.95 -10.39 -22.19
C ARG A 313 -60.82 -11.67 -21.33
N GLY A 314 -60.68 -11.45 -20.01
CA GLY A 314 -61.62 -12.04 -19.03
C GLY A 314 -61.04 -12.78 -17.80
N GLN A 315 -61.24 -12.16 -16.64
CA GLN A 315 -61.52 -12.74 -15.31
C GLN A 315 -60.42 -13.26 -14.36
N VAL A 316 -60.63 -12.83 -13.12
CA VAL A 316 -59.94 -12.95 -11.81
C VAL A 316 -59.86 -14.36 -11.19
N SER A 317 -58.73 -14.70 -10.54
CA SER A 317 -58.59 -14.88 -9.06
C SER A 317 -57.27 -15.61 -8.67
N PRO A 318 -56.76 -15.48 -7.43
CA PRO A 318 -55.33 -15.57 -7.10
C PRO A 318 -54.95 -16.77 -6.22
N TRP A 319 -53.88 -17.50 -6.58
CA TRP A 319 -53.24 -18.47 -5.69
C TRP A 319 -51.72 -18.58 -5.94
N ILE A 320 -50.97 -18.40 -4.84
CA ILE A 320 -49.67 -18.99 -4.50
C ILE A 320 -48.40 -18.31 -5.07
N LEU A 321 -47.87 -17.36 -4.29
CA LEU A 321 -46.45 -17.00 -4.25
C LEU A 321 -45.74 -17.95 -3.27
N THR A 322 -45.11 -19.00 -3.78
CA THR A 322 -43.99 -19.66 -3.09
C THR A 322 -42.79 -18.71 -3.20
N GLY A 323 -42.03 -18.37 -2.15
CA GLY A 323 -41.23 -19.26 -1.32
C GLY A 323 -39.72 -18.98 -1.45
N PRO A 324 -39.12 -18.82 -2.66
CA PRO A 324 -37.67 -18.77 -2.79
C PRO A 324 -37.06 -17.36 -2.93
N LEU A 325 -37.84 -16.29 -3.14
CA LEU A 325 -37.26 -14.93 -3.33
C LEU A 325 -36.93 -14.21 -2.01
N ILE A 326 -37.64 -14.53 -0.92
CA ILE A 326 -37.42 -13.93 0.41
C ILE A 326 -36.18 -14.53 1.09
N LEU A 327 -35.88 -15.82 0.85
CA LEU A 327 -34.73 -16.51 1.44
C LEU A 327 -33.40 -16.00 0.87
N LEU A 328 -33.36 -15.65 -0.43
CA LEU A 328 -32.18 -15.08 -1.08
C LEU A 328 -31.85 -13.66 -0.62
N LEU A 329 -32.87 -12.84 -0.32
CA LEU A 329 -32.67 -11.51 0.26
C LEU A 329 -32.22 -11.58 1.73
N PHE A 330 -32.71 -12.58 2.49
CA PHE A 330 -32.32 -12.78 3.89
C PHE A 330 -30.87 -13.29 4.05
N LEU A 331 -30.43 -14.21 3.18
CA LEU A 331 -29.04 -14.71 3.17
C LEU A 331 -28.04 -13.64 2.72
N SER A 332 -28.44 -12.74 1.81
CA SER A 332 -27.62 -11.60 1.38
C SER A 332 -27.42 -10.57 2.50
N TYR A 333 -28.42 -10.40 3.37
CA TYR A 333 -28.37 -9.48 4.51
C TYR A 333 -27.49 -10.04 5.66
N LEU A 334 -27.60 -11.34 5.96
CA LEU A 334 -26.76 -12.02 6.96
C LEU A 334 -25.28 -12.05 6.56
N CYS A 335 -24.97 -12.18 5.27
CA CYS A 335 -23.60 -12.15 4.78
C CYS A 335 -22.94 -10.76 4.96
N ARG A 336 -23.71 -9.66 4.84
CA ARG A 336 -23.24 -8.30 5.13
C ARG A 336 -23.01 -8.02 6.61
N LEU A 337 -23.74 -8.68 7.50
CA LEU A 337 -23.57 -8.53 8.96
C LEU A 337 -22.29 -9.22 9.46
N SER A 338 -21.88 -10.34 8.83
CA SER A 338 -20.68 -11.08 9.22
C SER A 338 -19.36 -10.33 8.95
N ARG A 339 -19.31 -9.44 7.95
CA ARG A 339 -18.11 -8.63 7.66
C ARG A 339 -17.86 -7.51 8.66
N ARG A 340 -18.93 -6.88 9.20
CA ARG A 340 -18.79 -5.82 10.22
C ARG A 340 -18.40 -6.34 11.59
N MET A 341 -18.72 -7.59 11.89
CA MET A 341 -18.42 -8.20 13.20
C MET A 341 -16.96 -8.66 13.29
N PHE A 342 -16.30 -8.96 12.15
CA PHE A 342 -14.91 -9.41 12.11
C PHE A 342 -13.90 -8.26 12.31
N GLU A 343 -14.26 -7.03 11.93
CA GLU A 343 -13.44 -5.83 12.17
C GLU A 343 -13.45 -5.38 13.64
N TRP A 344 -14.52 -5.68 14.40
CA TRP A 344 -14.61 -5.33 15.83
C TRP A 344 -13.85 -6.28 16.76
N VAL A 345 -13.68 -7.56 16.37
CA VAL A 345 -12.97 -8.55 17.20
C VAL A 345 -11.45 -8.37 17.13
N SER A 346 -10.93 -7.82 16.03
CA SER A 346 -9.51 -7.42 15.93
C SER A 346 -9.15 -6.28 16.88
N ASP A 347 -10.03 -5.29 17.07
CA ASP A 347 -9.73 -4.12 17.91
C ASP A 347 -9.77 -4.42 19.41
N ILE A 348 -10.63 -5.36 19.84
CA ILE A 348 -10.70 -5.81 21.24
C ILE A 348 -9.46 -6.66 21.62
N LEU A 349 -8.85 -7.38 20.66
CA LEU A 349 -7.65 -8.18 20.93
C LEU A 349 -6.38 -7.31 21.05
N VAL A 350 -6.34 -6.16 20.37
CA VAL A 350 -5.21 -5.22 20.41
C VAL A 350 -5.20 -4.39 21.71
N LEU A 351 -6.36 -4.09 22.28
CA LEU A 351 -6.49 -3.38 23.57
C LEU A 351 -6.00 -4.18 24.79
N ARG A 352 -5.77 -5.49 24.66
CA ARG A 352 -5.28 -6.35 25.76
C ARG A 352 -3.76 -6.51 25.82
N LEU A 353 -3.01 -5.94 24.86
CA LEU A 353 -1.54 -5.99 24.82
C LEU A 353 -0.86 -4.75 25.40
N PHE A 354 -1.60 -3.71 25.84
CA PHE A 354 -1.01 -2.41 26.19
C PHE A 354 -1.26 -1.86 27.61
N LEU A 355 -1.78 -2.66 28.56
CA LEU A 355 -1.89 -2.24 29.97
C LEU A 355 -1.52 -3.38 30.94
N PRO A 356 -0.27 -3.48 31.42
CA PRO A 356 0.16 -4.50 32.36
C PRO A 356 0.10 -3.95 33.80
N SER A 357 -1.08 -3.95 34.41
CA SER A 357 -1.20 -3.80 35.87
C SER A 357 -2.63 -4.04 36.31
N LEU A 358 -2.89 -5.25 36.81
CA LEU A 358 -3.69 -5.53 38.02
C LEU A 358 -3.69 -7.06 38.27
N PRO A 359 -3.55 -7.52 39.53
CA PRO A 359 -3.38 -8.94 39.84
C PRO A 359 -4.69 -9.65 40.20
N VAL A 360 -4.63 -10.98 40.10
CA VAL A 360 -5.23 -12.04 40.96
C VAL A 360 -5.93 -13.13 40.13
N SER A 361 -5.50 -14.37 40.37
CA SER A 361 -6.14 -15.65 40.02
C SER A 361 -6.56 -16.34 41.33
N PRO A 362 -7.17 -17.54 41.36
CA PRO A 362 -8.04 -18.23 40.38
C PRO A 362 -9.30 -18.85 41.07
N HIS A 363 -10.16 -19.50 40.28
CA HIS A 363 -10.98 -20.64 40.70
C HIS A 363 -11.88 -20.50 41.95
N ALA A 364 -13.12 -20.03 41.76
CA ALA A 364 -14.35 -20.58 42.39
C ALA A 364 -15.51 -19.58 42.30
N GLU A 365 -16.17 -19.40 41.14
CA GLU A 365 -17.50 -18.76 41.12
C GLU A 365 -18.28 -18.89 39.79
N VAL A 366 -18.16 -20.02 39.08
CA VAL A 366 -18.97 -20.26 37.85
C VAL A 366 -19.66 -21.63 37.85
N GLN A 367 -19.81 -22.27 39.01
CA GLN A 367 -20.53 -23.57 39.12
C GLN A 367 -21.95 -23.48 39.71
N GLU A 368 -22.45 -22.30 40.04
CA GLU A 368 -23.77 -22.13 40.68
C GLU A 368 -24.89 -21.64 39.73
N LEU A 369 -24.67 -21.64 38.40
CA LEU A 369 -25.67 -21.18 37.42
C LEU A 369 -26.29 -22.29 36.54
N TRP A 370 -25.90 -23.56 36.70
CA TRP A 370 -26.32 -24.65 35.80
C TRP A 370 -27.24 -25.71 36.43
N LYS A 371 -27.68 -25.53 37.69
CA LYS A 371 -28.49 -26.52 38.41
C LYS A 371 -29.98 -26.65 38.01
N PRO A 372 -30.68 -25.73 37.30
CA PRO A 372 -32.11 -25.94 37.04
C PRO A 372 -32.45 -26.73 35.75
N LEU A 373 -31.48 -27.14 34.92
CA LEU A 373 -31.79 -27.66 33.57
C LEU A 373 -31.45 -29.15 33.30
N GLY A 374 -30.92 -29.89 34.27
CA GLY A 374 -30.92 -31.37 34.21
C GLY A 374 -30.28 -32.01 32.98
N LEU A 375 -29.21 -31.44 32.41
CA LEU A 375 -28.52 -31.99 31.23
C LEU A 375 -27.10 -32.45 31.59
N ALA A 376 -26.75 -33.67 31.16
CA ALA A 376 -25.43 -34.28 31.30
C ALA A 376 -24.42 -33.69 30.29
N PRO A 377 -23.10 -33.80 30.51
CA PRO A 377 -22.11 -33.00 29.80
C PRO A 377 -21.78 -33.60 28.43
N CYS A 378 -22.05 -32.86 27.35
CA CYS A 378 -21.56 -33.15 26.01
C CYS A 378 -21.02 -31.87 25.34
N ASP A 379 -19.78 -31.97 24.86
CA ASP A 379 -19.00 -31.12 23.94
C ASP A 379 -18.86 -29.59 24.15
N PRO A 380 -17.61 -29.05 24.18
CA PRO A 380 -17.31 -27.63 24.37
C PRO A 380 -17.69 -26.72 23.18
N LEU A 381 -18.18 -27.29 22.08
CA LEU A 381 -18.63 -26.55 20.89
C LEU A 381 -20.08 -26.03 21.03
N ILE A 382 -20.89 -26.66 21.89
CA ILE A 382 -22.30 -26.29 22.06
C ILE A 382 -22.47 -25.16 23.09
N SER A 383 -21.56 -25.00 24.06
CA SER A 383 -21.62 -23.89 25.02
C SER A 383 -21.26 -22.54 24.39
N ALA A 384 -20.42 -22.52 23.36
CA ALA A 384 -20.02 -21.31 22.65
C ALA A 384 -21.17 -20.74 21.79
N LEU A 385 -22.02 -21.60 21.22
CA LEU A 385 -23.19 -21.18 20.44
C LEU A 385 -24.31 -20.59 21.32
N CYS A 386 -24.51 -21.12 22.54
CA CYS A 386 -25.51 -20.57 23.47
C CYS A 386 -25.14 -19.19 24.04
N LEU A 387 -23.83 -18.88 24.16
CA LEU A 387 -23.38 -17.57 24.66
C LEU A 387 -23.62 -16.43 23.64
N VAL A 388 -23.54 -16.75 22.34
CA VAL A 388 -23.76 -15.81 21.23
C VAL A 388 -25.25 -15.47 21.09
N LEU A 389 -26.15 -16.42 21.39
CA LEU A 389 -27.59 -16.20 21.32
C LEU A 389 -28.12 -15.39 22.51
N PHE A 390 -27.55 -15.53 23.71
CA PHE A 390 -27.98 -14.75 24.89
C PHE A 390 -27.62 -13.26 24.83
N PHE A 391 -26.56 -12.88 24.09
CA PHE A 391 -26.17 -11.47 23.92
C PHE A 391 -26.99 -10.72 22.86
N CYS A 392 -27.65 -11.43 21.94
CA CYS A 392 -28.46 -10.80 20.89
C CYS A 392 -29.83 -10.30 21.39
N ASP A 393 -30.44 -10.94 22.39
CA ASP A 393 -31.74 -10.52 22.92
C ASP A 393 -31.66 -9.41 23.98
N GLY A 394 -30.48 -9.15 24.57
CA GLY A 394 -30.29 -8.14 25.60
C GLY A 394 -30.10 -6.69 25.11
N PHE A 395 -29.80 -6.49 23.82
CA PHE A 395 -29.44 -5.17 23.29
C PHE A 395 -30.63 -4.36 22.73
N HIS A 396 -31.84 -4.94 22.71
CA HIS A 396 -33.03 -4.27 22.18
C HIS A 396 -33.86 -3.51 23.24
N PHE A 397 -33.34 -3.35 24.47
CA PHE A 397 -34.12 -2.80 25.59
C PHE A 397 -33.59 -1.48 26.20
N LEU A 398 -32.49 -0.91 25.72
CA LEU A 398 -31.92 0.32 26.28
C LEU A 398 -31.50 1.27 25.16
N TYR A 399 -32.47 1.97 24.56
CA TYR A 399 -32.40 3.37 24.08
C TYR A 399 -33.69 3.67 23.27
N GLY A 400 -34.72 4.24 23.93
CA GLY A 400 -35.76 5.01 23.25
C GLY A 400 -35.19 6.34 22.74
N LYS A 401 -35.82 7.15 21.89
CA LYS A 401 -37.24 7.40 21.55
C LYS A 401 -37.25 8.16 20.22
N ASP A 402 -38.24 7.94 19.37
CA ASP A 402 -39.13 8.96 18.79
C ASP A 402 -39.76 8.52 17.45
N LEU A 403 -41.01 8.95 17.28
CA LEU A 403 -41.84 8.95 16.07
C LEU A 403 -42.77 7.74 15.77
N MET A 404 -43.85 7.71 16.56
CA MET A 404 -45.27 7.58 16.16
C MET A 404 -45.68 6.98 14.79
N ARG A 405 -46.62 6.03 14.91
CA ARG A 405 -47.97 5.91 14.28
C ARG A 405 -48.19 4.83 13.20
N SER A 406 -49.24 4.04 13.47
CA SER A 406 -50.00 3.15 12.58
C SER A 406 -49.24 1.89 12.14
N VAL A 407 -49.67 0.65 12.43
CA VAL A 407 -51.02 0.09 12.34
C VAL A 407 -51.14 -1.09 13.31
N ASP A 408 -52.28 -1.13 13.99
CA ASP A 408 -52.76 -2.20 14.89
C ASP A 408 -53.27 -3.40 14.06
N VAL A 409 -52.66 -4.58 14.18
CA VAL A 409 -53.35 -5.85 13.89
C VAL A 409 -52.95 -6.94 14.88
N ARG A 410 -53.77 -7.00 15.92
CA ARG A 410 -54.16 -8.13 16.77
C ARG A 410 -54.26 -9.50 16.05
N ILE A 411 -53.93 -10.57 16.80
CA ILE A 411 -54.67 -11.85 16.99
C ILE A 411 -53.95 -13.19 16.65
N ARG A 412 -53.66 -13.88 17.76
CA ARG A 412 -53.88 -15.29 18.17
C ARG A 412 -52.98 -16.44 17.67
N PHE A 413 -52.26 -16.94 18.67
CA PHE A 413 -51.92 -18.34 18.95
C PHE A 413 -53.04 -19.34 18.65
N LYS A 414 -52.63 -20.54 18.20
CA LYS A 414 -53.38 -21.76 18.44
C LYS A 414 -52.41 -22.88 18.87
N MET A 415 -52.57 -23.20 20.16
CA MET A 415 -52.19 -24.38 20.98
C MET A 415 -50.92 -25.16 20.65
#